data_AF-A0A8J7HIU1-F1
#
_entry.id   AF-A0A8J7HIU1-F1
#
_cell.length_a   1.000
_cell.length_b   1.000
_cell.length_c   1.000
_cell.angle_alpha   90.00
_cell.angle_beta   90.00
_cell.angle_gamma   90.00
#
_symmetry.space_group_name_H-M   'P 1'
#
loop_
_entity.id
_entity.type
_entity.pdbx_description
1 polymer ?
#
loop_
_entity_poly.entity_id
_entity_poly.type
_entity_poly.pdbx_seq_one_letter_code
_entity_poly.pdbx_strand_id
1 'polypeptide(L)' 'MSGVSPAQTITDAQAKRLWAIARGEAKLSESEVRTIFAEFQVESTAQIQVTQYDKVIERIKKFNPGF' A
#
# COMPACT_ATOMS: atom_id res chain seq x y z
N MET A 1 17.11 -20.88 17.59
CA MET A 1 15.75 -20.38 17.26
C MET A 1 15.92 -19.12 16.45
N SER A 2 15.62 -19.17 15.16
CA SER A 2 15.78 -18.01 14.27
C SER A 2 14.78 -16.93 14.67
N GLY A 3 15.29 -15.81 15.17
CA GLY A 3 14.49 -14.64 15.49
C GLY A 3 13.87 -14.09 14.23
N VAL A 4 12.58 -14.36 14.02
CA VAL A 4 11.76 -13.59 13.08
C VAL A 4 11.73 -12.17 13.64
N SER A 5 12.52 -11.28 13.04
CA SER A 5 12.38 -9.84 13.28
C SER A 5 10.91 -9.48 13.08
N PRO A 6 10.27 -8.77 14.02
CA PRO A 6 8.89 -8.33 13.82
C PRO A 6 8.85 -7.59 12.49
N ALA A 7 7.99 -8.05 11.58
CA ALA A 7 7.90 -7.47 10.24
C ALA A 7 7.64 -5.97 10.40
N GLN A 8 8.63 -5.15 10.07
CA GLN A 8 8.50 -3.70 10.20
C GLN A 8 7.43 -3.26 9.21
N THR A 9 6.36 -2.69 9.75
CA THR A 9 5.30 -2.06 8.96
C THR A 9 5.72 -0.68 8.54
N ILE A 10 5.05 -0.15 7.51
CA ILE A 10 5.33 1.19 7.01
C ILE A 10 5.01 2.25 8.08
N THR A 11 5.79 3.33 8.04
CA THR A 11 5.58 4.49 8.90
C THR A 11 4.34 5.30 8.50
N ASP A 12 3.84 6.15 9.40
CA ASP A 12 2.72 7.07 9.11
C ASP A 12 2.99 7.99 7.92
N ALA A 13 4.25 8.42 7.75
CA ALA A 13 4.66 9.24 6.61
C ALA A 13 4.52 8.49 5.28
N GLN A 14 4.92 7.21 5.27
CA GLN A 14 4.76 6.33 4.10
C GLN A 14 3.28 6.03 3.82
N ALA A 15 2.48 5.80 4.85
CA ALA A 15 1.03 5.60 4.72
C ALA A 15 0.34 6.84 4.13
N LYS A 16 0.66 8.05 4.63
CA LYS A 16 0.15 9.32 4.08
C LYS A 16 0.54 9.49 2.61
N ARG A 17 1.79 9.19 2.26
CA ARG A 17 2.27 9.26 0.88
C ARG A 17 1.54 8.27 -0.03
N LEU A 18 1.31 7.05 0.43
CA LEU A 18 0.58 6.04 -0.34
C LEU A 18 -0.85 6.50 -0.62
N TRP A 19 -1.55 7.07 0.37
CA TRP A 19 -2.88 7.64 0.18
C TRP A 19 -2.88 8.82 -0.79
N ALA A 20 -1.87 9.68 -0.74
CA ALA A 20 -1.71 10.80 -1.67
C ALA A 20 -1.52 10.31 -3.11
N ILE A 21 -0.69 9.29 -3.32
CA ILE A 21 -0.50 8.67 -4.64
C ILE A 21 -1.81 8.02 -5.10
N ALA A 22 -2.46 7.22 -4.24
CA ALA A 22 -3.66 6.48 -4.60
C ALA A 22 -4.83 7.39 -5.00
N ARG A 23 -5.12 8.42 -4.20
CA ARG A 23 -6.28 9.30 -4.41
C ARG A 23 -5.97 10.55 -5.23
N GLY A 24 -4.75 11.09 -5.11
CA GLY A 24 -4.35 12.32 -5.78
C GLY A 24 -3.83 12.06 -7.19
N GLU A 25 -2.86 11.17 -7.32
CA GLU A 25 -2.19 10.89 -8.60
C GLU A 25 -2.97 9.83 -9.41
N ALA A 26 -3.23 8.67 -8.82
CA ALA A 26 -3.94 7.57 -9.46
C ALA A 26 -5.46 7.74 -9.49
N LYS A 27 -6.00 8.76 -8.80
CA LYS A 27 -7.44 9.10 -8.74
C LYS A 27 -8.34 7.90 -8.42
N LEU A 28 -7.83 6.94 -7.65
CA LEU A 28 -8.57 5.77 -7.22
C LEU A 28 -9.58 6.16 -6.14
N SER A 29 -10.75 5.54 -6.21
CA SER A 29 -11.74 5.52 -5.14
C SER A 29 -11.24 4.70 -3.95
N GLU A 30 -11.82 4.93 -2.77
CA GLU A 30 -11.45 4.18 -1.57
C GLU A 30 -11.68 2.67 -1.72
N SER A 31 -12.76 2.26 -2.41
CA SER A 31 -13.06 0.87 -2.71
C SER A 31 -12.00 0.20 -3.60
N GLU A 32 -11.44 0.94 -4.57
CA GLU A 32 -10.37 0.43 -5.44
C GLU A 32 -9.07 0.26 -4.65
N VAL A 33 -8.74 1.23 -3.78
CA VAL A 33 -7.58 1.12 -2.88
C VAL A 33 -7.71 -0.07 -1.93
N ARG A 34 -8.91 -0.29 -1.37
CA ARG A 34 -9.20 -1.47 -0.53
C ARG A 34 -9.09 -2.78 -1.30
N THR A 35 -9.52 -2.80 -2.57
CA THR A 35 -9.37 -3.98 -3.44
C THR A 35 -7.90 -4.31 -3.64
N ILE A 36 -7.05 -3.30 -3.88
CA ILE A 36 -5.60 -3.49 -3.98
C ILE A 36 -5.05 -4.03 -2.66
N PHE A 37 -5.42 -3.45 -1.52
CA PHE A 37 -4.95 -3.91 -0.20
C PHE A 37 -5.31 -5.38 0.07
N ALA A 38 -6.50 -5.82 -0.35
CA ALA A 38 -6.90 -7.22 -0.25
C ALA A 38 -5.98 -8.17 -1.04
N GLU A 39 -5.43 -7.75 -2.18
CA GLU A 39 -4.42 -8.54 -2.93
C GLU A 39 -3.14 -8.78 -2.13
N PHE A 40 -2.80 -7.87 -1.22
CA PHE A 40 -1.66 -7.98 -0.31
C PHE A 40 -2.03 -8.57 1.06
N GLN A 41 -3.26 -9.06 1.23
CA GLN A 41 -3.80 -9.59 2.48
C GLN A 41 -3.71 -8.59 3.66
N VAL A 42 -3.89 -7.31 3.37
CA VAL A 42 -3.93 -6.24 4.37
C VAL A 42 -5.25 -5.49 4.30
N GLU A 43 -5.73 -5.01 5.44
CA GLU A 43 -6.97 -4.24 5.55
C GLU A 43 -6.70 -2.74 5.66
N SER A 44 -5.47 -2.37 6.02
CA SER A 44 -5.07 -0.98 6.23
C SER A 44 -3.60 -0.76 5.90
N THR A 45 -3.23 0.50 5.67
CA THR A 45 -1.84 0.90 5.45
C THR A 45 -0.92 0.56 6.63
N ALA A 46 -1.45 0.50 7.85
CA ALA A 46 -0.68 0.17 9.05
C ALA A 46 -0.18 -1.29 9.08
N GLN A 47 -0.82 -2.17 8.30
CA GLN A 47 -0.45 -3.58 8.18
C GLN A 47 0.52 -3.84 7.01
N ILE A 48 0.73 -2.86 6.13
CA ILE A 48 1.65 -3.00 5.00
C ILE A 48 3.07 -3.11 5.54
N GLN A 49 3.75 -4.20 5.20
CA GLN A 49 5.17 -4.35 5.52
C GLN A 49 6.02 -3.40 4.67
N VAL A 50 7.12 -2.88 5.22
CA VAL A 50 8.07 -2.03 4.48
C VAL A 50 8.53 -2.70 3.19
N THR A 51 8.72 -4.02 3.22
CA THR A 51 9.11 -4.85 2.06
C THR A 51 8.05 -4.93 0.96
N GLN A 52 6.80 -4.60 1.27
CA GLN A 52 5.67 -4.59 0.34
C GLN A 52 5.32 -3.18 -0.15
N TYR A 53 5.80 -2.13 0.53
CA TYR A 53 5.44 -0.74 0.24
C TYR A 53 5.55 -0.37 -1.24
N ASP A 54 6.72 -0.63 -1.85
CA ASP A 54 6.96 -0.29 -3.25
C ASP A 54 6.07 -1.10 -4.19
N LYS A 55 5.81 -2.37 -3.85
CA LYS A 55 4.91 -3.25 -4.63
C LYS A 55 3.47 -2.74 -4.61
N VAL A 56 2.99 -2.26 -3.47
CA VAL A 56 1.64 -1.67 -3.34
C VAL A 56 1.54 -0.40 -4.18
N ILE A 57 2.57 0.47 -4.14
CA ILE A 57 2.60 1.68 -4.98
C ILE A 57 2.57 1.33 -6.46
N GLU A 58 3.41 0.39 -6.91
CA GLU A 58 3.38 -0.04 -8.30
C GLU A 58 2.01 -0.59 -8.71
N ARG A 59 1.37 -1.37 -7.83
CA ARG A 59 0.05 -1.93 -8.10
C ARG A 59 -1.02 -0.85 -8.21
N ILE A 60 -0.98 0.17 -7.35
CA ILE A 60 -1.83 1.37 -7.42
C ILE A 60 -1.67 2.08 -8.76
N LYS A 61 -0.43 2.33 -9.20
CA LYS A 61 -0.16 2.97 -10.48
C LYS A 61 -0.68 2.15 -11.66
N LYS A 62 -0.50 0.82 -11.62
CA LYS A 62 -0.99 -0.09 -12.66
C LYS A 62 -2.51 -0.27 -12.66
N PHE A 63 -3.20 0.00 -11.54
CA PHE A 63 -4.64 -0.14 -11.44
C PHE A 63 -5.38 0.91 -12.28
N ASN A 64 -4.83 2.12 -12.39
CA ASN A 64 -5.33 3.13 -13.30
C ASN A 64 -4.34 3.32 -14.47
N PRO A 65 -4.63 2.79 -15.68
CA PRO A 65 -3.74 2.89 -16.83
C PRO A 65 -3.58 4.33 -17.38
N GLY A 66 -4.27 5.31 -16.80
CA GLY A 66 -4.06 6.74 -17.07
C GLY A 66 -3.03 7.43 -16.17
N PHE A 67 -2.31 6.68 -15.34
CA PHE A 67 -1.19 7.16 -14.50
C PHE A 67 0.07 7.46 -15.31
#